data_AF-A0A7C3Q9R0-F1
#
_entry.id   AF-A0A7C3Q9R0-F1
#
_cell.length_a   1.000
_cell.length_b   1.000
_cell.length_c   1.000
_cell.angle_alpha   90.00
_cell.angle_beta   90.00
_cell.angle_gamma   90.00
#
_symmetry.space_group_name_H-M   'P 1'
#
loop_
_entity.id
_entity.type
_entity.pdbx_description
1 polymer ?
#
loop_
_entity_poly.entity_id
_entity_poly.type
_entity_poly.pdbx_seq_one_letter_code
_entity_poly.pdbx_strand_id
1 'polypeptide(L)'
;MIRPTSSVASRSRSLGLFLVICGAAMSPGLAVAADDPPLKGPKVKDLGVPGEVRRFGTDQQGDRKDRNPALQHGQFMRAVNALKGDQSDAKVRLSEDQAQKIEALDREFREQARAYLTKNADEIRQLMRDLPENERQRVRESLASRFDNAGMPKNDAPKAKGRRQPPADREMQDAAPIDPEKAAAAKTRLREIREAAPQPTEVHAKIFAVLTPDQRSAVESALQKSKEQAASKREAADSKDSPPRADAPARERLREKLKDMTPEERREAVKKLRDRRSNPDQDRPNKPKK
;
A
#
# COMPACT_ATOMS: atom_id res chain seq x y z
N MET A 1 24.82 30.30 -41.37
CA MET A 1 24.87 29.76 -39.99
C MET A 1 24.56 28.27 -40.05
N ILE A 2 25.57 27.42 -39.90
CA ILE A 2 25.49 25.96 -40.12
C ILE A 2 25.46 25.29 -38.74
N ARG A 3 24.45 24.45 -38.47
CA ARG A 3 24.35 23.67 -37.22
C ARG A 3 24.98 22.28 -37.42
N PRO A 4 25.87 21.80 -36.53
CA PRO A 4 26.40 20.45 -36.62
C PRO A 4 25.42 19.43 -36.01
N THR A 5 25.19 18.33 -36.73
CA THR A 5 24.47 17.14 -36.27
C THR A 5 25.47 16.12 -35.72
N SER A 6 25.49 15.90 -34.41
CA SER A 6 26.27 14.82 -33.78
C SER A 6 25.45 13.53 -33.73
N SER A 7 25.86 12.57 -34.55
CA SER A 7 25.41 11.17 -34.59
C SER A 7 26.03 10.40 -33.42
N VAL A 8 25.20 9.74 -32.60
CA VAL A 8 25.66 8.86 -31.51
C VAL A 8 25.43 7.42 -31.92
N ALA A 9 26.52 6.71 -32.19
CA ALA A 9 26.54 5.29 -32.53
C ALA A 9 26.28 4.42 -31.28
N SER A 10 25.17 3.67 -31.29
CA SER A 10 24.88 2.63 -30.30
C SER A 10 25.68 1.37 -30.63
N ARG A 11 26.60 0.96 -29.76
CA ARG A 11 27.36 -0.30 -29.86
C ARG A 11 26.67 -1.37 -29.03
N SER A 12 25.99 -2.28 -29.71
CA SER A 12 25.48 -3.55 -29.17
C SER A 12 26.64 -4.53 -28.94
N ARG A 13 26.79 -5.00 -27.70
CA ARG A 13 27.70 -6.07 -27.23
C ARG A 13 26.97 -6.76 -26.07
N SER A 14 26.93 -8.06 -25.85
CA SER A 14 27.33 -9.25 -26.59
C SER A 14 26.57 -10.42 -25.92
N LEU A 15 26.23 -11.44 -26.69
CA LEU A 15 25.71 -12.73 -26.22
C LEU A 15 26.72 -13.38 -25.25
N GLY A 16 26.28 -13.69 -24.03
CA GLY A 16 27.00 -14.51 -23.05
C GLY A 16 26.32 -15.87 -22.88
N LEU A 17 26.86 -16.87 -23.56
CA LEU A 17 26.54 -18.30 -23.48
C LEU A 17 26.90 -18.83 -22.08
N PHE A 18 25.92 -19.24 -21.27
CA PHE A 18 26.18 -19.98 -20.02
C PHE A 18 25.94 -21.48 -20.21
N LEU A 19 27.03 -22.21 -20.04
CA LEU A 19 27.19 -23.66 -20.14
C LEU A 19 26.48 -24.34 -18.95
N VAL A 20 25.61 -25.30 -19.26
CA VAL A 20 24.97 -26.21 -18.30
C VAL A 20 25.95 -27.34 -17.96
N ILE A 21 26.32 -27.49 -16.68
CA ILE A 21 27.06 -28.66 -16.18
C ILE A 21 26.07 -29.56 -15.42
N CYS A 22 25.70 -30.66 -16.05
CA CYS A 22 25.02 -31.79 -15.42
C CYS A 22 26.05 -32.62 -14.66
N GLY A 23 26.07 -32.52 -13.32
CA GLY A 23 26.80 -33.42 -12.44
C GLY A 23 25.85 -34.43 -11.81
N ALA A 24 25.76 -35.63 -12.38
CA ALA A 24 25.14 -36.78 -11.74
C ALA A 24 26.15 -37.45 -10.80
N ALA A 25 25.87 -37.45 -9.49
CA ALA A 25 26.60 -38.27 -8.52
C ALA A 25 25.62 -39.29 -7.93
N MET A 26 25.75 -40.54 -8.38
CA MET A 26 25.18 -41.70 -7.69
C MET A 26 26.12 -42.08 -6.56
N SER A 27 25.60 -42.13 -5.33
CA SER A 27 26.28 -42.76 -4.19
C SER A 27 25.46 -43.96 -3.72
N PRO A 28 26.05 -45.18 -3.67
CA PRO A 28 25.38 -46.37 -3.12
C PRO A 28 25.40 -46.33 -1.59
N GLY A 29 24.40 -46.96 -0.99
CA GLY A 29 24.07 -46.89 0.43
C GLY A 29 25.13 -47.43 1.38
N LEU A 30 25.12 -46.85 2.58
CA LEU A 30 25.72 -47.39 3.80
C LEU A 30 24.65 -47.42 4.89
N ALA A 31 24.62 -48.56 5.58
CA ALA A 31 23.72 -48.89 6.67
C ALA A 31 23.85 -47.91 7.85
N VAL A 32 22.72 -47.56 8.45
CA VAL A 32 22.62 -46.65 9.60
C VAL A 32 22.70 -47.47 10.89
N ALA A 33 23.79 -47.33 11.62
CA ALA A 33 23.90 -47.70 13.03
C ALA A 33 23.51 -46.48 13.90
N ALA A 34 22.97 -46.80 15.07
CA ALA A 34 22.19 -45.96 15.98
C ALA A 34 22.95 -44.79 16.65
N ASP A 35 22.13 -43.88 17.21
CA ASP A 35 22.44 -42.83 18.20
C ASP A 35 22.94 -41.46 17.71
N ASP A 36 22.38 -40.94 16.61
CA ASP A 36 22.37 -39.49 16.36
C ASP A 36 21.11 -38.85 16.99
N PRO A 37 21.24 -37.79 17.82
CA PRO A 37 20.11 -37.11 18.44
C PRO A 37 19.14 -36.63 17.36
N PRO A 38 17.82 -36.76 17.60
CA PRO A 38 16.78 -36.60 16.58
C PRO A 38 17.00 -35.34 15.77
N LEU A 39 17.24 -35.54 14.46
CA LEU A 39 17.42 -34.55 13.39
C LEU A 39 17.07 -33.14 13.83
N LYS A 40 18.03 -32.44 14.45
CA LYS A 40 17.95 -31.00 14.59
C LYS A 40 17.96 -30.48 13.17
N GLY A 41 16.80 -30.04 12.68
CA GLY A 41 16.69 -29.42 11.38
C GLY A 41 17.74 -28.32 11.23
N PRO A 42 18.12 -27.96 10.00
CA PRO A 42 19.08 -26.88 9.75
C PRO A 42 18.77 -25.69 10.66
N LYS A 43 19.77 -25.15 11.36
CA LYS A 43 19.58 -24.03 12.29
C LYS A 43 19.22 -22.77 11.49
N VAL A 44 17.94 -22.62 11.14
CA VAL A 44 17.42 -21.47 10.41
C VAL A 44 17.50 -20.28 11.36
N LYS A 45 18.42 -19.36 11.10
CA LYS A 45 18.42 -18.07 11.80
C LYS A 45 17.19 -17.30 11.32
N ASP A 46 16.32 -16.92 12.23
CA ASP A 46 15.20 -16.03 11.92
C ASP A 46 15.75 -14.66 11.56
N LEU A 47 15.96 -14.43 10.26
CA LEU A 47 16.31 -13.13 9.68
C LEU A 47 15.06 -12.25 9.52
N GLY A 48 14.03 -12.47 10.32
CA GLY A 48 12.79 -11.69 10.31
C GLY A 48 12.98 -10.34 11.01
N VAL A 49 12.34 -9.29 10.48
CA VAL A 49 12.27 -8.00 11.16
C VAL A 49 11.28 -8.13 12.32
N PRO A 50 11.63 -7.73 13.56
CA PRO A 50 10.69 -7.77 14.67
C PRO A 50 9.41 -6.99 14.39
N GLY A 51 8.27 -7.61 14.70
CA GLY A 51 6.93 -7.09 14.41
C GLY A 51 6.37 -7.49 13.04
N GLU A 52 7.14 -8.15 12.19
CA GLU A 52 6.66 -8.75 10.95
C GLU A 52 6.24 -10.21 11.21
N VAL A 53 4.93 -10.43 11.34
CA VAL A 53 4.39 -11.77 11.60
C VAL A 53 4.49 -12.59 10.31
N ARG A 54 5.51 -13.44 10.20
CA ARG A 54 5.59 -14.48 9.16
C ARG A 54 4.54 -15.55 9.49
N ARG A 55 3.35 -15.42 8.92
CA ARG A 55 2.30 -16.43 9.09
C ARG A 55 2.64 -17.67 8.27
N PHE A 56 3.06 -18.73 8.95
CA PHE A 56 3.12 -20.09 8.40
C PHE A 56 1.77 -20.76 8.69
N GLY A 57 0.83 -20.69 7.75
CA GLY A 57 -0.48 -21.34 7.86
C GLY A 57 -1.57 -20.64 7.05
N THR A 58 -2.28 -21.41 6.23
CA THR A 58 -3.42 -20.98 5.41
C THR A 58 -4.70 -20.75 6.22
N ASP A 59 -4.70 -21.04 7.51
CA ASP A 59 -5.89 -20.99 8.35
C ASP A 59 -6.19 -19.54 8.76
N GLN A 60 -6.96 -18.86 7.90
CA GLN A 60 -7.34 -17.45 8.02
C GLN A 60 -8.39 -17.17 9.13
N GLN A 61 -8.59 -18.07 10.09
CA GLN A 61 -9.64 -17.97 11.10
C GLN A 61 -9.22 -17.24 12.39
N GLY A 62 -8.08 -16.54 12.36
CA GLY A 62 -7.70 -15.63 13.44
C GLY A 62 -8.53 -14.34 13.42
N ASP A 63 -8.94 -13.91 14.62
CA ASP A 63 -9.77 -12.73 14.87
C ASP A 63 -9.21 -11.50 14.14
N ARG A 64 -10.07 -10.76 13.44
CA ARG A 64 -9.63 -9.66 12.55
C ARG A 64 -8.97 -8.52 13.33
N LYS A 65 -9.23 -8.42 14.64
CA LYS A 65 -8.71 -7.38 15.54
C LYS A 65 -7.24 -7.57 15.89
N ASP A 66 -6.75 -8.81 15.90
CA ASP A 66 -5.35 -9.13 16.22
C ASP A 66 -4.45 -9.19 14.98
N ARG A 67 -5.00 -8.85 13.80
CA ARG A 67 -4.19 -8.74 12.58
C ARG A 67 -3.36 -7.47 12.68
N ASN A 68 -2.18 -7.58 13.27
CA ASN A 68 -1.15 -6.56 13.18
C ASN A 68 -0.94 -6.26 11.68
N PRO A 69 -1.35 -5.08 11.18
CA PRO A 69 -1.24 -4.80 9.77
C PRO A 69 0.23 -4.91 9.39
N ALA A 70 0.51 -5.59 8.26
CA ALA A 70 1.86 -5.70 7.74
C ALA A 70 2.49 -4.30 7.69
N LEU A 71 3.73 -4.19 8.15
CA LEU A 71 4.40 -2.91 8.27
C LEU A 71 4.46 -2.23 6.90
N GLN A 72 3.88 -1.03 6.79
CA GLN A 72 3.91 -0.31 5.52
C GLN A 72 5.34 0.10 5.21
N HIS A 73 5.76 -0.10 3.96
CA HIS A 73 7.15 0.18 3.56
C HIS A 73 7.56 1.63 3.83
N GLY A 74 6.67 2.60 3.60
CA GLY A 74 6.93 4.00 3.92
C GLY A 74 7.09 4.29 5.42
N GLN A 75 6.43 3.53 6.30
CA GLN A 75 6.61 3.64 7.75
C GLN A 75 7.97 3.08 8.16
N PHE A 76 8.36 1.93 7.62
CA PHE A 76 9.68 1.34 7.83
C PHE A 76 10.80 2.29 7.40
N MET A 77 10.74 2.81 6.18
CA MET A 77 11.76 3.73 5.68
C MET A 77 11.80 5.04 6.48
N ARG A 78 10.67 5.52 7.02
CA ARG A 78 10.66 6.67 7.93
C ARG A 78 11.42 6.37 9.23
N ALA A 79 11.24 5.18 9.81
CA ALA A 79 11.97 4.76 11.00
C ALA A 79 13.47 4.63 10.73
N VAL A 80 13.86 4.04 9.60
CA VAL A 80 15.28 3.96 9.19
C VAL A 80 15.87 5.36 8.95
N ASN A 81 15.13 6.26 8.28
CA ASN A 81 15.59 7.62 8.02
C ASN A 81 15.71 8.48 9.29
N ALA A 82 15.04 8.13 10.39
CA ALA A 82 15.24 8.80 11.67
C ALA A 82 16.68 8.63 12.20
N LEU A 83 17.39 7.58 11.76
CA LEU A 83 18.80 7.36 12.09
C LEU A 83 19.77 8.24 11.29
N LYS A 84 19.35 8.83 10.16
CA LYS A 84 20.20 9.67 9.30
C LYS A 84 20.40 11.10 9.85
N GLY A 85 19.44 11.60 10.63
CA GLY A 85 19.43 12.99 11.08
C GLY A 85 20.52 13.28 12.11
N ASP A 86 20.96 14.53 12.20
CA ASP A 86 21.93 14.99 13.21
C ASP A 86 21.40 14.89 14.66
N GLN A 87 20.12 14.54 14.80
CA GLN A 87 19.44 14.31 16.08
C GLN A 87 19.61 12.88 16.60
N SER A 88 20.20 11.95 15.83
CA SER A 88 20.50 10.60 16.30
C SER A 88 21.85 10.55 17.02
N ASP A 89 21.93 9.74 18.08
CA ASP A 89 23.19 9.50 18.78
C ASP A 89 24.25 8.97 17.81
N ALA A 90 25.49 9.44 17.94
CA ALA A 90 26.59 9.08 17.04
C ALA A 90 26.81 7.56 16.90
N LYS A 91 26.48 6.79 17.95
CA LYS A 91 26.56 5.30 17.96
C LYS A 91 25.48 4.63 17.10
N VAL A 92 24.34 5.28 16.93
CA VAL A 92 23.15 4.75 16.24
C VAL A 92 22.96 5.41 14.87
N ARG A 93 23.73 6.46 14.57
CA ARG A 93 23.75 7.10 13.26
C ARG A 93 24.15 6.11 12.18
N LEU A 94 23.50 6.19 11.02
CA LEU A 94 23.91 5.40 9.85
C LEU A 94 25.26 5.90 9.33
N SER A 95 26.17 4.97 9.06
CA SER A 95 27.36 5.27 8.25
C SER A 95 26.96 5.61 6.82
N GLU A 96 27.83 6.33 6.10
CA GLU A 96 27.60 6.70 4.71
C GLU A 96 27.40 5.47 3.81
N ASP A 97 28.26 4.45 3.96
CA ASP A 97 28.16 3.18 3.24
C ASP A 97 26.83 2.46 3.50
N GLN A 98 26.36 2.42 4.75
CA GLN A 98 25.07 1.83 5.09
C GLN A 98 23.92 2.64 4.44
N ALA A 99 23.98 3.98 4.51
CA ALA A 99 22.97 4.84 3.94
C ALA A 99 22.84 4.64 2.42
N GLN A 100 23.96 4.52 1.70
CA GLN A 100 24.00 4.25 0.27
C GLN A 100 23.43 2.86 -0.07
N LYS A 101 23.83 1.82 0.67
CA LYS A 101 23.30 0.45 0.48
C LYS A 101 21.79 0.38 0.70
N ILE A 102 21.29 1.03 1.74
CA ILE A 102 19.86 1.10 2.06
C ILE A 102 19.09 1.82 0.95
N GLU A 103 19.63 2.93 0.44
CA GLU A 103 19.02 3.66 -0.66
C GLU A 103 18.98 2.84 -1.96
N ALA A 104 20.05 2.12 -2.27
CA ALA A 104 20.09 1.24 -3.44
C ALA A 104 19.02 0.14 -3.35
N LEU A 105 18.88 -0.51 -2.19
CA LEU A 105 17.85 -1.53 -1.95
C LEU A 105 16.41 -0.97 -2.05
N ASP A 106 16.16 0.21 -1.49
CA ASP A 106 14.85 0.88 -1.59
C ASP A 106 14.53 1.26 -3.05
N ARG A 107 15.52 1.76 -3.80
CA ARG A 107 15.37 2.11 -5.21
C ARG A 107 15.05 0.88 -6.07
N GLU A 108 15.85 -0.18 -5.94
CA GLU A 108 15.65 -1.43 -6.66
C GLU A 108 14.25 -2.02 -6.40
N PHE A 109 13.82 -2.04 -5.13
CA PHE A 109 12.48 -2.50 -4.77
C PHE A 109 11.38 -1.69 -5.46
N ARG A 110 11.47 -0.36 -5.43
CA ARG A 110 10.47 0.51 -6.05
C ARG A 110 10.42 0.32 -7.56
N GLU A 111 11.57 0.16 -8.21
CA GLU A 111 11.66 -0.11 -9.65
C GLU A 111 11.01 -1.45 -10.00
N GLN A 112 11.32 -2.52 -9.27
CA GLN A 112 10.71 -3.84 -9.46
C GLN A 112 9.20 -3.81 -9.22
N ALA A 113 8.76 -3.18 -8.13
CA ALA A 113 7.35 -3.02 -7.81
C ALA A 113 6.60 -2.24 -8.90
N ARG A 114 7.17 -1.12 -9.38
CA ARG A 114 6.59 -0.30 -10.44
C ARG A 114 6.53 -1.06 -11.78
N ALA A 115 7.60 -1.74 -12.15
CA ALA A 115 7.65 -2.55 -13.37
C ALA A 115 6.60 -3.66 -13.34
N TYR A 116 6.46 -4.35 -12.20
CA TYR A 116 5.46 -5.38 -12.00
C TYR A 116 4.03 -4.84 -12.16
N LEU A 117 3.71 -3.71 -11.54
CA LEU A 117 2.37 -3.10 -11.68
C LEU A 117 2.10 -2.62 -13.09
N THR A 118 3.10 -2.05 -13.75
CA THR A 118 2.97 -1.57 -15.13
C THR A 118 2.66 -2.74 -16.06
N LYS A 119 3.36 -3.87 -15.89
CA LYS A 119 3.12 -5.10 -16.64
C LYS A 119 1.71 -5.67 -16.44
N ASN A 120 1.17 -5.57 -15.22
CA ASN A 120 -0.16 -6.09 -14.87
C ASN A 120 -1.28 -5.01 -14.95
N ALA A 121 -0.98 -3.81 -15.43
CA ALA A 121 -1.90 -2.67 -15.30
C ALA A 121 -3.21 -2.87 -16.09
N ASP A 122 -3.13 -3.43 -17.29
CA ASP A 122 -4.30 -3.68 -18.14
C ASP A 122 -5.17 -4.80 -17.56
N GLU A 123 -4.55 -5.87 -17.08
CA GLU A 123 -5.23 -6.98 -16.40
C GLU A 123 -5.94 -6.49 -15.14
N ILE A 124 -5.27 -5.73 -14.27
CA ILE A 124 -5.89 -5.11 -13.09
C ILE A 124 -7.08 -4.23 -13.49
N ARG A 125 -6.94 -3.40 -14.54
CA ARG A 125 -8.04 -2.55 -15.02
C ARG A 125 -9.23 -3.37 -15.52
N GLN A 126 -8.99 -4.49 -16.18
CA GLN A 126 -10.06 -5.39 -16.64
C GLN A 126 -10.76 -6.06 -15.46
N LEU A 127 -10.01 -6.69 -14.56
CA LEU A 127 -10.56 -7.34 -13.36
C LEU A 127 -11.35 -6.37 -12.48
N MET A 128 -10.93 -5.10 -12.41
CA MET A 128 -11.70 -4.09 -11.71
C MET A 128 -13.07 -3.83 -12.34
N ARG A 129 -13.25 -3.94 -13.66
CA ARG A 129 -14.57 -3.77 -14.30
C ARG A 129 -15.55 -4.85 -13.87
N ASP A 130 -15.04 -6.05 -13.61
CA ASP A 130 -15.81 -7.22 -13.15
C ASP A 130 -16.11 -7.19 -11.65
N LEU A 131 -15.67 -6.16 -10.92
CA LEU A 131 -15.98 -5.98 -9.50
C LEU A 131 -17.10 -4.95 -9.27
N PRO A 132 -17.93 -5.14 -8.22
CA PRO A 132 -18.87 -4.14 -7.77
C PRO A 132 -18.13 -2.89 -7.25
N GLU A 133 -18.78 -1.73 -7.32
CA GLU A 133 -18.13 -0.42 -7.06
C GLU A 133 -17.46 -0.33 -5.68
N ASN A 134 -18.11 -0.88 -4.66
CA ASN A 134 -17.58 -0.94 -3.29
C ASN A 134 -16.25 -1.72 -3.22
N GLU A 135 -16.09 -2.77 -4.02
CA GLU A 135 -14.88 -3.59 -4.05
C GLU A 135 -13.81 -2.99 -4.95
N ARG A 136 -14.21 -2.38 -6.08
CA ARG A 136 -13.31 -1.56 -6.90
C ARG A 136 -12.61 -0.50 -6.06
N GLN A 137 -13.37 0.20 -5.22
CA GLN A 137 -12.83 1.24 -4.35
C GLN A 137 -11.80 0.67 -3.35
N ARG A 138 -12.12 -0.47 -2.71
CA ARG A 138 -11.19 -1.15 -1.79
C ARG A 138 -9.92 -1.62 -2.49
N VAL A 139 -10.04 -2.20 -3.68
CA VAL A 139 -8.88 -2.64 -4.48
C VAL A 139 -8.03 -1.43 -4.85
N ARG A 140 -8.64 -0.34 -5.35
CA ARG A 140 -7.94 0.91 -5.69
C ARG A 140 -7.20 1.48 -4.49
N GLU A 141 -7.84 1.54 -3.33
CA GLU A 141 -7.23 2.02 -2.08
C GLU A 141 -6.09 1.11 -1.63
N SER A 142 -6.26 -0.22 -1.72
CA SER A 142 -5.22 -1.17 -1.34
C SER A 142 -3.99 -1.10 -2.26
N LEU A 143 -4.20 -0.88 -3.57
CA LEU A 143 -3.12 -0.69 -4.53
C LEU A 143 -2.46 0.67 -4.32
N ALA A 144 -3.24 1.75 -4.12
CA ALA A 144 -2.69 3.07 -3.84
C ALA A 144 -1.84 3.05 -2.57
N SER A 145 -2.36 2.56 -1.45
CA SER A 145 -1.66 2.52 -0.17
C SER A 145 -0.34 1.74 -0.21
N ARG A 146 -0.29 0.67 -1.01
CA ARG A 146 0.93 -0.14 -1.13
C ARG A 146 2.03 0.54 -1.93
N PHE A 147 1.65 1.42 -2.86
CA PHE A 147 2.55 2.05 -3.82
C PHE A 147 2.52 3.58 -3.74
N ASP A 148 2.04 4.14 -2.63
CA ASP A 148 1.77 5.57 -2.42
C ASP A 148 3.01 6.49 -2.57
N ASN A 149 4.18 5.93 -2.87
CA ASN A 149 5.39 6.66 -3.27
C ASN A 149 6.19 6.04 -4.43
N ALA A 150 5.74 4.93 -5.04
CA ALA A 150 6.49 4.24 -6.10
C ALA A 150 6.32 4.87 -7.50
N GLY A 151 5.90 6.14 -7.55
CA GLY A 151 5.76 6.84 -8.82
C GLY A 151 4.66 6.28 -9.71
N MET A 152 3.52 5.87 -9.14
CA MET A 152 2.29 5.90 -9.92
C MET A 152 2.26 7.29 -10.55
N PRO A 153 2.23 7.41 -11.89
CA PRO A 153 2.23 8.72 -12.52
C PRO A 153 1.11 9.46 -11.84
N LYS A 154 1.45 10.49 -11.07
CA LYS A 154 0.47 11.48 -10.68
C LYS A 154 0.00 11.90 -12.05
N ASN A 155 -1.18 11.43 -12.48
CA ASN A 155 -1.73 11.91 -13.72
C ASN A 155 -1.64 13.40 -13.54
N ASP A 156 -0.81 14.07 -14.34
CA ASP A 156 -0.68 15.52 -14.40
C ASP A 156 -1.98 16.12 -14.96
N ALA A 157 -3.11 15.45 -14.72
CA ALA A 157 -4.40 16.05 -14.54
C ALA A 157 -4.13 17.29 -13.69
N PRO A 158 -4.24 18.49 -14.29
CA PRO A 158 -3.90 19.73 -13.63
C PRO A 158 -4.60 19.69 -12.28
N LYS A 159 -3.85 19.96 -11.20
CA LYS A 159 -4.43 20.12 -9.86
C LYS A 159 -5.43 21.27 -9.96
N ALA A 160 -6.63 20.95 -10.40
CA ALA A 160 -7.72 21.89 -10.53
C ALA A 160 -7.94 22.37 -9.10
N LYS A 161 -7.58 23.63 -8.86
CA LYS A 161 -7.61 24.29 -7.55
C LYS A 161 -9.04 24.53 -7.04
N GLY A 162 -10.00 23.76 -7.54
CA GLY A 162 -11.35 23.63 -7.03
C GLY A 162 -11.64 22.14 -6.97
N ARG A 163 -12.28 21.69 -5.89
CA ARG A 163 -12.93 20.37 -5.86
C ARG A 163 -13.90 20.34 -7.04
N ARG A 164 -13.46 19.88 -8.22
CA ARG A 164 -14.37 19.52 -9.30
C ARG A 164 -15.26 18.48 -8.67
N GLN A 165 -16.50 18.87 -8.40
CA GLN A 165 -17.50 17.91 -8.00
C GLN A 165 -17.48 16.81 -9.06
N PRO A 166 -17.52 15.54 -8.65
CA PRO A 166 -17.80 14.49 -9.61
C PRO A 166 -19.05 14.95 -10.39
N PRO A 167 -19.02 14.93 -11.73
CA PRO A 167 -20.11 15.47 -12.55
C PRO A 167 -21.44 14.95 -12.00
N ALA A 168 -22.32 15.88 -11.61
CA ALA A 168 -23.59 15.57 -10.94
C ALA A 168 -24.50 14.68 -11.80
N ASP A 169 -24.30 14.76 -13.13
CA ASP A 169 -25.04 14.03 -14.17
C ASP A 169 -24.32 12.78 -14.68
N ARG A 170 -23.33 12.26 -13.93
CA ARG A 170 -23.12 10.81 -14.01
C ARG A 170 -24.29 10.18 -13.25
N GLU A 171 -25.46 10.19 -13.89
CA GLU A 171 -26.50 9.23 -13.63
C GLU A 171 -25.79 7.90 -13.41
N MET A 172 -26.11 7.22 -12.31
CA MET A 172 -25.67 5.86 -12.11
C MET A 172 -26.36 5.08 -13.23
N GLN A 173 -25.79 5.13 -14.44
CA GLN A 173 -26.15 4.26 -15.55
C GLN A 173 -26.18 2.91 -14.91
N ASP A 174 -27.37 2.33 -14.86
CA ASP A 174 -27.67 1.09 -14.17
C ASP A 174 -26.64 0.08 -14.65
N ALA A 175 -25.58 -0.06 -13.85
CA ALA A 175 -24.47 -0.90 -14.21
C ALA A 175 -25.07 -2.29 -14.24
N ALA A 176 -25.05 -2.91 -15.42
CA ALA A 176 -25.62 -4.23 -15.60
C ALA A 176 -25.20 -5.13 -14.43
N PRO A 177 -26.13 -5.91 -13.85
CA PRO A 177 -25.84 -6.73 -12.70
C PRO A 177 -24.59 -7.56 -12.97
N ILE A 178 -23.58 -7.38 -12.12
CA ILE A 178 -22.31 -8.08 -12.25
C ILE A 178 -22.53 -9.52 -11.84
N ASP A 179 -22.08 -10.43 -12.70
CA ASP A 179 -22.09 -11.86 -12.44
C ASP A 179 -21.24 -12.19 -11.18
N PRO A 180 -21.83 -12.80 -10.14
CA PRO A 180 -21.12 -13.10 -8.91
C PRO A 180 -19.93 -14.04 -9.11
N GLU A 181 -19.98 -14.94 -10.10
CA GLU A 181 -18.87 -15.86 -10.39
C GLU A 181 -17.67 -15.12 -10.98
N LYS A 182 -17.92 -14.18 -11.91
CA LYS A 182 -16.86 -13.32 -12.47
C LYS A 182 -16.25 -12.42 -11.41
N ALA A 183 -17.07 -11.86 -10.52
CA ALA A 183 -16.57 -11.06 -9.40
C ALA A 183 -15.68 -11.89 -8.46
N ALA A 184 -16.05 -13.15 -8.17
CA ALA A 184 -15.24 -14.04 -7.35
C ALA A 184 -13.91 -14.41 -8.03
N ALA A 185 -13.95 -14.76 -9.32
CA ALA A 185 -12.75 -15.03 -10.12
C ALA A 185 -11.82 -13.81 -10.18
N ALA A 186 -12.39 -12.61 -10.37
CA ALA A 186 -11.64 -11.37 -10.41
C ALA A 186 -10.93 -11.06 -9.08
N LYS A 187 -11.58 -11.32 -7.94
CA LYS A 187 -10.95 -11.20 -6.62
C LYS A 187 -9.78 -12.15 -6.44
N THR A 188 -9.97 -13.42 -6.80
CA THR A 188 -8.92 -14.44 -6.71
C THR A 188 -7.73 -14.02 -7.56
N ARG A 189 -7.96 -13.59 -8.79
CA ARG A 189 -6.90 -13.16 -9.70
C ARG A 189 -6.17 -11.90 -9.22
N LEU A 190 -6.91 -10.90 -8.73
CA LEU A 190 -6.30 -9.71 -8.11
C LEU A 190 -5.46 -10.06 -6.88
N ARG A 191 -5.89 -11.05 -6.11
CA ARG A 191 -5.13 -11.56 -4.95
C ARG A 191 -3.83 -12.22 -5.40
N GLU A 192 -3.85 -13.08 -6.41
CA GLU A 192 -2.65 -13.70 -6.99
C GLU A 192 -1.67 -12.64 -7.51
N ILE A 193 -2.15 -11.66 -8.29
CA ILE A 193 -1.31 -10.56 -8.79
C ILE A 193 -0.66 -9.82 -7.61
N ARG A 194 -1.40 -9.60 -6.52
CA ARG A 194 -0.88 -8.92 -5.33
C ARG A 194 0.15 -9.76 -4.55
N GLU A 195 -0.05 -11.08 -4.47
CA GLU A 195 0.84 -12.00 -3.77
C GLU A 195 2.15 -12.22 -4.56
N ALA A 196 2.07 -12.28 -5.90
CA ALA A 196 3.24 -12.38 -6.78
C ALA A 196 4.00 -11.06 -6.98
N ALA A 197 3.45 -9.93 -6.52
CA ALA A 197 4.18 -8.65 -6.52
C ALA A 197 5.39 -8.72 -5.58
N PRO A 198 6.48 -7.97 -5.85
CA PRO A 198 7.60 -7.82 -4.92
C PRO A 198 7.12 -7.43 -3.52
N GLN A 199 7.48 -8.23 -2.52
CA GLN A 199 7.01 -8.02 -1.15
C GLN A 199 7.96 -7.06 -0.41
N PRO A 200 7.43 -6.06 0.32
CA PRO A 200 8.27 -5.15 1.08
C PRO A 200 9.02 -5.85 2.22
N THR A 201 8.49 -6.98 2.70
CA THR A 201 9.02 -7.80 3.79
C THR A 201 10.45 -8.30 3.48
N GLU A 202 10.69 -8.73 2.25
CA GLU A 202 12.00 -9.22 1.80
C GLU A 202 13.05 -8.10 1.80
N VAL A 203 12.64 -6.91 1.36
CA VAL A 203 13.51 -5.72 1.30
C VAL A 203 13.74 -5.16 2.69
N HIS A 204 12.74 -5.19 3.57
CA HIS A 204 12.90 -4.85 4.99
C HIS A 204 13.94 -5.74 5.64
N ALA A 205 13.88 -7.06 5.43
CA ALA A 205 14.88 -7.99 5.96
C ALA A 205 16.29 -7.70 5.43
N LYS A 206 16.45 -7.41 4.12
CA LYS A 206 17.74 -7.02 3.53
C LYS A 206 18.29 -5.73 4.13
N ILE A 207 17.44 -4.71 4.30
CA ILE A 207 17.83 -3.44 4.93
C ILE A 207 18.20 -3.66 6.40
N PHE A 208 17.41 -4.44 7.14
CA PHE A 208 17.65 -4.72 8.55
C PHE A 208 18.97 -5.47 8.77
N ALA A 209 19.35 -6.35 7.83
CA ALA A 209 20.63 -7.04 7.85
C ALA A 209 21.85 -6.10 7.71
N VAL A 210 21.69 -4.95 7.04
CA VAL A 210 22.75 -3.93 6.89
C VAL A 210 22.98 -3.15 8.19
N LEU A 211 21.98 -3.10 9.08
CA LEU A 211 22.03 -2.36 10.34
C LEU A 211 22.83 -3.12 11.42
N THR A 212 23.51 -2.36 12.28
CA THR A 212 24.13 -2.89 13.51
C THR A 212 23.06 -3.24 14.56
N PRO A 213 23.38 -4.05 15.59
CA PRO A 213 22.41 -4.39 16.65
C PRO A 213 21.80 -3.16 17.33
N ASP A 214 22.61 -2.14 17.64
CA ASP A 214 22.13 -0.90 18.28
C ASP A 214 21.19 -0.11 17.36
N GLN A 215 21.52 -0.04 16.06
CA GLN A 215 20.66 0.58 15.04
C GLN A 215 19.33 -0.17 14.89
N ARG A 216 19.34 -1.50 14.92
CA ARG A 216 18.12 -2.34 14.85
C ARG A 216 17.18 -2.04 16.02
N SER A 217 17.70 -2.01 17.24
CA SER A 217 16.93 -1.66 18.45
C SER A 217 16.31 -0.27 18.33
N ALA A 218 17.05 0.72 17.81
CA ALA A 218 16.53 2.06 17.60
C ALA A 218 15.43 2.13 16.52
N VAL A 219 15.56 1.37 15.42
CA VAL A 219 14.50 1.25 14.40
C VAL A 219 13.25 0.62 15.00
N GLU A 220 13.38 -0.46 15.79
CA GLU A 220 12.25 -1.10 16.47
C GLU A 220 11.54 -0.14 17.41
N SER A 221 12.28 0.64 18.21
CA SER A 221 11.71 1.69 19.07
C SER A 221 10.97 2.75 18.26
N ALA A 222 11.54 3.21 17.14
CA ALA A 222 10.89 4.18 16.25
C ALA A 222 9.60 3.62 15.61
N LEU A 223 9.61 2.34 15.21
CA LEU A 223 8.44 1.64 14.70
C LEU A 223 7.34 1.52 15.76
N GLN A 224 7.71 1.16 16.98
CA GLN A 224 6.79 1.06 18.11
C GLN A 224 6.13 2.42 18.42
N LYS A 225 6.93 3.49 18.50
CA LYS A 225 6.42 4.87 18.64
C LYS A 225 5.48 5.25 17.50
N SER A 226 5.80 4.88 16.26
CA SER A 226 4.92 5.13 15.12
C SER A 226 3.59 4.37 15.22
N LYS A 227 3.59 3.15 15.78
CA LYS A 227 2.36 2.38 16.02
C LYS A 227 1.51 3.02 17.12
N GLU A 228 2.13 3.43 18.22
CA GLU A 228 1.47 4.14 19.32
C GLU A 228 0.88 5.47 18.87
N GLN A 229 1.61 6.26 18.08
CA GLN A 229 1.07 7.49 17.49
C GLN A 229 -0.11 7.21 16.54
N ALA A 230 -0.06 6.12 15.78
CA ALA A 230 -1.17 5.74 14.91
C ALA A 230 -2.40 5.26 15.72
N ALA A 231 -2.18 4.52 16.81
CA ALA A 231 -3.22 4.09 17.73
C ALA A 231 -3.86 5.29 18.44
N SER A 232 -3.06 6.16 19.05
CA SER A 232 -3.51 7.39 19.71
C SER A 232 -4.28 8.31 18.75
N LYS A 233 -3.85 8.43 17.49
CA LYS A 233 -4.61 9.18 16.47
C LYS A 233 -5.97 8.55 16.13
N ARG A 234 -6.08 7.22 16.17
CA ARG A 234 -7.35 6.53 15.95
C ARG A 234 -8.27 6.71 17.16
N GLU A 235 -7.75 6.52 18.37
CA GLU A 235 -8.49 6.78 19.61
C GLU A 235 -8.96 8.23 19.70
N ALA A 236 -8.11 9.19 19.33
CA ALA A 236 -8.49 10.60 19.27
C ALA A 236 -9.53 10.87 18.17
N ALA A 237 -9.52 10.13 17.06
CA ALA A 237 -10.53 10.27 16.02
C ALA A 237 -11.89 9.63 16.41
N ASP A 238 -11.86 8.61 17.28
CA ASP A 238 -13.03 7.90 17.78
C ASP A 238 -13.57 8.47 19.10
N SER A 239 -12.81 9.33 19.80
CA SER A 239 -13.24 9.94 21.05
C SER A 239 -14.44 10.87 20.81
N LYS A 240 -15.41 10.84 21.73
CA LYS A 240 -16.61 11.70 21.70
C LYS A 240 -16.26 13.19 21.76
N ASP A 241 -15.09 13.52 22.30
CA ASP A 241 -14.59 14.88 22.45
C ASP A 241 -13.81 15.40 21.24
N SER A 242 -13.54 14.53 20.25
CA SER A 242 -13.02 15.01 18.98
C SER A 242 -14.02 16.01 18.41
N PRO A 243 -13.62 17.28 18.14
CA PRO A 243 -14.53 18.29 17.67
C PRO A 243 -15.27 17.68 16.48
N PRO A 244 -16.61 17.63 16.52
CA PRO A 244 -17.37 16.99 15.47
C PRO A 244 -16.85 17.53 14.16
N ARG A 245 -16.44 16.65 13.23
CA ARG A 245 -16.11 17.06 11.85
C ARG A 245 -17.14 18.12 11.49
N ALA A 246 -16.75 19.29 10.99
CA ALA A 246 -17.63 20.48 10.94
C ALA A 246 -19.07 20.25 10.42
N ASP A 247 -19.30 19.14 9.71
CA ASP A 247 -20.59 18.67 9.20
C ASP A 247 -21.39 17.70 10.12
N ALA A 248 -20.87 17.22 11.25
CA ALA A 248 -21.47 16.17 12.08
C ALA A 248 -22.74 16.59 12.83
N PRO A 249 -22.82 17.76 13.52
CA PRO A 249 -24.09 18.22 14.11
C PRO A 249 -25.16 18.47 13.03
N ALA A 250 -24.76 18.87 11.82
CA ALA A 250 -25.69 19.01 10.69
C ALA A 250 -26.23 17.65 10.22
N ARG A 251 -25.43 16.58 10.32
CA ARG A 251 -25.86 15.22 9.96
C ARG A 251 -26.82 14.61 10.97
N GLU A 252 -26.62 14.84 12.27
CA GLU A 252 -27.54 14.35 13.30
C GLU A 252 -28.90 15.06 13.22
N ARG A 253 -28.90 16.39 13.14
CA ARG A 253 -30.13 17.17 12.93
C ARG A 253 -30.86 16.76 11.66
N LEU A 254 -30.11 16.41 10.60
CA LEU A 254 -30.70 15.89 9.37
C LEU A 254 -31.30 14.49 9.57
N ARG A 255 -30.63 13.60 10.31
CA ARG A 255 -31.16 12.25 10.60
C ARG A 255 -32.44 12.31 11.42
N GLU A 256 -32.52 13.20 12.42
CA GLU A 256 -33.75 13.42 13.19
C GLU A 256 -34.87 13.96 12.28
N LYS A 257 -34.60 15.02 11.51
CA LYS A 257 -35.57 15.55 10.53
C LYS A 257 -36.08 14.50 9.54
N LEU A 258 -35.20 13.61 9.07
CA LEU A 258 -35.60 12.55 8.14
C LEU A 258 -36.46 11.47 8.81
N LYS A 259 -36.33 11.22 10.14
CA LYS A 259 -37.15 10.24 10.85
C LYS A 259 -38.63 10.63 10.89
N ASP A 260 -38.91 11.92 11.05
CA ASP A 260 -40.28 12.45 11.19
C ASP A 260 -40.95 12.77 9.85
N MET A 261 -40.22 12.67 8.72
CA MET A 261 -40.76 12.87 7.37
C MET A 261 -41.38 11.59 6.81
N THR A 262 -42.40 11.76 5.98
CA THR A 262 -42.96 10.68 5.16
C THR A 262 -41.93 10.15 4.15
N PRO A 263 -42.08 8.92 3.62
CA PRO A 263 -41.12 8.35 2.67
C PRO A 263 -40.89 9.22 1.41
N GLU A 264 -41.90 9.94 0.94
CA GLU A 264 -41.82 10.81 -0.23
C GLU A 264 -41.03 12.10 0.08
N GLU A 265 -41.38 12.80 1.17
CA GLU A 265 -40.64 13.98 1.64
C GLU A 265 -39.18 13.65 1.97
N ARG A 266 -38.91 12.45 2.50
CA ARG A 266 -37.56 11.98 2.76
C ARG A 266 -36.74 11.86 1.46
N ARG A 267 -37.34 11.34 0.38
CA ARG A 267 -36.69 11.26 -0.93
C ARG A 267 -36.38 12.65 -1.49
N GLU A 268 -37.32 13.59 -1.36
CA GLU A 268 -37.14 14.96 -1.83
C GLU A 268 -36.09 15.72 -1.02
N ALA A 269 -36.08 15.58 0.31
CA ALA A 269 -35.08 16.19 1.18
C ALA A 269 -33.67 15.66 0.89
N VAL A 270 -33.52 14.35 0.67
CA VAL A 270 -32.25 13.74 0.25
C VAL A 270 -31.83 14.21 -1.13
N LYS A 271 -32.76 14.34 -2.08
CA LYS A 271 -32.51 14.90 -3.42
C LYS A 271 -32.02 16.34 -3.32
N LYS A 272 -32.72 17.21 -2.57
CA LYS A 272 -32.34 18.61 -2.36
C LYS A 272 -30.97 18.76 -1.69
N LEU A 273 -30.63 17.90 -0.73
CA LEU A 273 -29.30 17.87 -0.12
C LEU A 273 -28.21 17.41 -1.09
N ARG A 274 -28.51 16.42 -1.93
CA ARG A 274 -27.63 15.99 -3.00
C ARG A 274 -27.39 17.15 -3.97
N ASP A 275 -28.44 17.85 -4.38
CA ASP A 275 -28.38 18.98 -5.31
C ASP A 275 -27.60 20.17 -4.73
N ARG A 276 -27.85 20.55 -3.46
CA ARG A 276 -27.06 21.57 -2.74
C ARG A 276 -25.58 21.23 -2.66
N ARG A 277 -25.26 19.95 -2.47
CA ARG A 277 -23.88 19.48 -2.38
C ARG A 277 -23.22 19.42 -3.75
N SER A 278 -24.00 19.22 -4.81
CA SER A 278 -23.60 19.31 -6.21
C SER A 278 -23.52 20.75 -6.72
N ASN A 279 -24.15 21.73 -6.05
CA ASN A 279 -24.09 23.13 -6.46
C ASN A 279 -24.07 24.11 -5.26
N PRO A 280 -22.94 24.22 -4.53
CA PRO A 280 -22.84 25.00 -3.30
C PRO A 280 -22.95 26.51 -3.54
N ASP A 281 -22.79 26.97 -4.78
CA ASP A 281 -22.88 28.39 -5.12
C ASP A 281 -24.31 28.84 -5.43
N GLN A 282 -25.25 27.92 -5.73
CA GLN A 282 -26.63 28.27 -6.04
C GLN A 282 -27.43 28.77 -4.83
N ASP A 283 -27.08 28.31 -3.62
CA ASP A 283 -27.78 28.64 -2.37
C ASP A 283 -26.96 29.59 -1.47
N ARG A 284 -25.86 30.18 -1.98
CA ARG A 284 -25.15 31.21 -1.24
C ARG A 284 -25.98 32.48 -1.24
N PRO A 285 -26.46 32.97 -0.08
CA PRO A 285 -27.17 34.23 -0.03
C PRO A 285 -26.24 35.30 -0.61
N ASN A 286 -26.76 36.03 -1.60
CA ASN A 286 -26.03 37.03 -2.36
C ASN A 286 -25.46 38.04 -1.36
N LYS A 287 -24.17 37.95 -1.03
CA LYS A 287 -23.58 38.86 -0.04
C LYS A 287 -23.65 40.26 -0.64
N PRO A 288 -24.26 41.24 0.06
CA PRO A 288 -24.29 42.61 -0.44
C PRO A 288 -22.85 43.07 -0.66
N LYS A 289 -22.54 43.52 -1.88
CA LYS A 289 -21.25 44.14 -2.18
C LYS A 289 -21.16 45.41 -1.35
N LYS A 290 -20.14 45.48 -0.48
CA LYS A 290 -19.78 46.71 0.23
C LYS A 290 -19.01 47.62 -0.71
#